data_AF-A0A0D3V940-F1
#
_entry.id   AF-A0A0D3V940-F1
#
_cell.length_a   1.000
_cell.length_b   1.000
_cell.length_c   1.000
_cell.angle_alpha   90.00
_cell.angle_beta   90.00
_cell.angle_gamma   90.00
#
_symmetry.space_group_name_H-M   'P 1'
#
loop_
_entity.id
_entity.type
_entity.pdbx_description
1 polymer ?
#
loop_
_entity_poly.entity_id
_entity_poly.type
_entity_poly.pdbx_seq_one_letter_code
_entity_poly.pdbx_strand_id
1 'polypeptide(L)' 'MITHPAIDSEEMRALGNSYETGIQIAMNRSKDILLWSHPNMLAEYNRRGIRPIRYDEAVITIPRLSLNKFWDTYT' A
#
# COMPACT_ATOMS: atom_id res chain seq x y z
N MET A 1 2.37 4.84 2.82
CA MET A 1 0.98 4.58 2.37
C MET A 1 0.84 3.08 2.19
N ILE A 2 -0.24 2.49 2.69
CA ILE A 2 -0.54 1.05 2.57
C ILE A 2 -1.84 0.94 1.76
N THR A 3 -1.85 0.06 0.77
CA THR A 3 -3.00 -0.20 -0.12
C THR A 3 -3.09 -1.71 -0.38
N HIS A 4 -4.23 -2.18 -0.88
CA HIS A 4 -4.50 -3.61 -1.06
C HIS A 4 -4.96 -3.92 -2.48
N PRO A 5 -4.18 -3.60 -3.54
CA PRO A 5 -4.60 -3.84 -4.92
C PRO A 5 -4.85 -5.33 -5.15
N ALA A 6 -6.04 -5.66 -5.65
CA ALA A 6 -6.40 -7.03 -6.01
C ALA A 6 -7.50 -7.04 -7.09
N ILE A 7 -7.50 -8.10 -7.90
CA ILE A 7 -8.49 -8.31 -8.96
C ILE A 7 -9.84 -8.63 -8.32
N ASP A 8 -10.92 -8.07 -8.89
CA ASP A 8 -12.28 -8.48 -8.55
C ASP A 8 -12.54 -9.91 -9.06
N SER A 9 -12.63 -10.85 -8.13
CA SER A 9 -12.87 -12.26 -8.38
C SER A 9 -13.90 -12.82 -7.39
N GLU A 10 -14.45 -13.99 -7.70
CA GLU A 10 -15.35 -14.69 -6.77
C GLU A 10 -14.68 -14.95 -5.42
N GLU A 11 -13.42 -15.41 -5.42
CA GLU A 11 -12.62 -15.61 -4.21
C GLU A 11 -12.49 -14.32 -3.41
N MET A 12 -12.20 -13.19 -4.07
CA MET A 12 -12.10 -11.89 -3.41
C MET A 12 -13.41 -11.47 -2.77
N ARG A 13 -14.54 -11.68 -3.46
CA ARG A 13 -15.88 -11.37 -2.97
C ARG A 13 -16.31 -12.27 -1.81
N ALA A 14 -15.64 -13.39 -1.57
CA ALA A 14 -15.88 -14.25 -0.41
C ALA A 14 -15.21 -13.74 0.87
N LEU A 15 -14.28 -12.77 0.80
CA LEU A 15 -13.50 -12.29 1.94
C LEU A 15 -14.23 -11.27 2.85
N GLY A 16 -15.57 -11.21 2.77
CA GLY A 16 -16.37 -10.32 3.61
C GLY A 16 -16.27 -10.62 5.11
N ASN A 17 -16.56 -9.62 5.94
CA ASN A 17 -16.59 -9.75 7.40
C ASN A 17 -17.74 -8.93 8.01
N SER A 18 -17.79 -8.82 9.34
CA SER A 18 -18.85 -8.11 10.07
C SER A 18 -18.91 -6.59 9.83
N TYR A 19 -17.85 -6.00 9.27
CA TYR A 19 -17.72 -4.56 9.05
C TYR A 19 -17.79 -4.17 7.56
N GLU A 20 -17.36 -5.05 6.66
CA GLU A 20 -17.32 -4.79 5.22
C GLU A 20 -17.73 -6.04 4.44
N THR A 21 -18.64 -5.87 3.47
CA THR A 21 -19.03 -6.98 2.58
C THR A 21 -17.89 -7.32 1.62
N GLY A 22 -17.82 -8.57 1.18
CA GLY A 22 -16.77 -8.97 0.24
C GLY A 22 -16.87 -8.25 -1.11
N ILE A 23 -18.07 -7.83 -1.53
CA ILE A 23 -18.24 -6.97 -2.72
C ILE A 23 -17.59 -5.60 -2.50
N GLN A 24 -17.82 -4.96 -1.36
CA GLN A 24 -17.18 -3.68 -1.04
C GLN A 24 -15.65 -3.81 -0.99
N ILE A 25 -15.14 -4.87 -0.38
CA ILE A 25 -13.70 -5.19 -0.36
C ILE A 25 -13.19 -5.32 -1.80
N ALA A 26 -13.80 -6.17 -2.63
CA ALA A 26 -13.36 -6.39 -4.01
C ALA A 26 -13.37 -5.10 -4.85
N MET A 27 -14.41 -4.28 -4.70
CA MET A 27 -14.51 -2.97 -5.35
C MET A 27 -13.41 -2.01 -4.91
N ASN A 28 -13.14 -1.92 -3.61
CA ASN A 28 -12.11 -1.02 -3.07
C ASN A 28 -10.71 -1.44 -3.53
N ARG A 29 -10.42 -2.74 -3.51
CA ARG A 29 -9.14 -3.29 -3.99
C ARG A 29 -8.94 -3.12 -5.51
N SER A 30 -10.02 -3.15 -6.28
CA SER A 30 -9.96 -2.84 -7.72
C SER A 30 -9.65 -1.37 -7.98
N LYS A 31 -10.17 -0.45 -7.14
CA LYS A 31 -9.83 0.98 -7.23
C LYS A 31 -8.36 1.24 -6.91
N ASP A 32 -7.79 0.49 -5.96
CA ASP A 32 -6.34 0.56 -5.69
C ASP A 32 -5.53 0.19 -6.93
N ILE A 33 -5.91 -0.86 -7.67
CA ILE A 33 -5.28 -1.18 -8.96
C ILE A 33 -5.36 0.03 -9.90
N LEU A 34 -6.54 0.60 -10.10
CA LEU A 34 -6.73 1.74 -11.01
C LEU A 34 -5.88 2.95 -10.63
N LEU A 35 -5.78 3.26 -9.33
CA LEU A 35 -4.94 4.33 -8.83
C LEU A 35 -3.47 4.06 -9.18
N TRP A 36 -2.96 2.88 -8.84
CA TRP A 36 -1.55 2.55 -8.98
C TRP A 36 -1.11 2.30 -10.42
N SER A 37 -2.02 1.82 -11.27
CA SER A 37 -1.80 1.66 -12.70
C SER A 37 -2.04 2.94 -13.50
N HIS A 38 -2.48 4.03 -12.85
CA HIS A 38 -2.79 5.25 -13.56
C HIS A 38 -1.52 5.83 -14.20
N PRO A 39 -1.51 6.11 -15.52
CA PRO A 39 -0.30 6.46 -16.26
C PRO A 39 0.40 7.73 -15.74
N ASN A 40 -0.35 8.63 -15.12
CA ASN A 40 0.18 9.89 -14.59
C ASN A 40 0.77 9.79 -13.17
N MET A 41 0.73 8.63 -12.51
CA MET A 41 1.22 8.52 -11.12
C MET A 41 2.69 8.91 -10.98
N LEU A 42 3.53 8.47 -11.92
CA LEU A 42 4.96 8.81 -11.91
C LEU A 42 5.18 10.32 -12.10
N ALA A 43 4.42 10.94 -13.00
CA ALA A 43 4.49 12.37 -13.23
C ALA A 43 4.08 13.16 -11.98
N GLU A 44 3.04 12.72 -11.27
CA GLU A 44 2.60 13.35 -10.02
C GLU A 44 3.64 13.23 -8.91
N TYR A 45 4.31 12.08 -8.77
CA TYR A 45 5.41 11.93 -7.82
C TYR A 45 6.57 12.87 -8.12
N ASN A 46 6.99 12.94 -9.39
CA ASN A 46 8.05 13.84 -9.81
C ASN A 46 7.68 15.30 -9.56
N ARG A 47 6.46 15.71 -9.93
CA ARG A 47 5.95 17.07 -9.73
C ARG A 47 5.94 17.49 -8.26
N ARG A 48 5.69 16.54 -7.35
CA ARG A 48 5.64 16.78 -5.89
C ARG A 48 6.98 16.56 -5.20
N GLY A 49 8.04 16.17 -5.92
CA GLY A 49 9.34 15.83 -5.33
C GLY A 49 9.29 14.59 -4.42
N ILE A 50 8.33 13.69 -4.64
CA ILE A 50 8.19 12.45 -3.87
C ILE A 50 8.99 11.37 -4.56
N ARG A 51 9.96 10.78 -3.86
CA ARG A 51 10.70 9.61 -4.33
C ARG A 51 10.14 8.34 -3.68
N PRO A 52 9.43 7.46 -4.41
CA PRO A 52 9.08 6.15 -3.88
C PRO A 52 10.35 5.35 -3.62
N ILE A 53 10.37 4.62 -2.51
CA ILE A 53 11.48 3.77 -2.10
C ILE A 53 10.97 2.38 -1.75
N ARG A 54 11.81 1.38 -1.98
CA ARG A 54 11.62 0.03 -1.45
C ARG A 54 12.18 -0.06 -0.03
N TYR A 55 11.81 -1.12 0.69
CA TYR A 55 12.26 -1.31 2.08
C TYR A 55 13.78 -1.49 2.20
N ASP A 56 14.44 -2.12 1.23
CA ASP A 56 15.90 -2.27 1.20
C ASP A 56 16.62 -0.93 1.08
N GLU A 57 16.05 0.02 0.33
CA GLU A 57 16.58 1.38 0.25
C GLU A 57 16.39 2.17 1.56
N ALA A 58 15.30 1.91 2.30
CA ALA A 58 15.01 2.57 3.56
C ALA A 58 16.05 2.24 4.64
N VAL A 59 16.51 0.98 4.70
CA VAL A 59 17.54 0.53 5.65
C VAL A 59 18.88 1.24 5.45
N ILE A 60 19.18 1.64 4.22
CA ILE A 60 20.42 2.35 3.87
C ILE A 60 20.28 3.86 4.12
N THR A 61 19.09 4.41 3.86
CA THR A 61 18.85 5.86 3.89
C THR A 61 18.63 6.40 5.31
N ILE A 62 18.18 5.56 6.25
CA ILE A 62 17.86 5.96 7.61
C ILE A 62 18.98 5.48 8.55
N PRO A 63 19.62 6.37 9.35
CA PRO A 63 20.65 5.97 10.30
C PRO A 63 20.14 4.87 11.25
N ARG A 64 20.93 3.82 11.42
CA ARG A 64 20.65 2.59 12.19
C ARG A 64 20.12 2.83 13.62
N LEU A 65 20.34 4.01 14.19
CA LEU A 65 19.86 4.44 15.51
C LEU A 65 18.33 4.61 15.62
N SER A 66 17.58 4.70 14.53
CA SER A 66 16.11 4.90 14.59
C SER A 66 15.26 3.63 14.42
N LEU A 67 15.83 2.55 13.86
CA LEU A 67 15.07 1.32 13.58
C LEU A 67 14.87 0.46 14.84
N ASN A 68 15.84 0.42 15.75
CA ASN A 68 15.72 -0.38 16.98
C ASN A 68 14.59 0.12 17.89
N LYS A 69 14.43 1.45 18.04
CA LYS A 69 13.33 2.02 18.85
C LYS A 69 11.93 1.69 18.33
N PHE A 70 11.77 1.46 17.02
CA PHE A 70 10.45 1.19 16.44
C PHE A 70 9.97 -0.22 16.79
N TRP A 71 10.85 -1.23 16.75
CA TRP A 71 10.48 -2.62 17.05
C TRP A 71 10.41 -2.91 18.56
N ASP A 72 11.21 -2.23 19.37
CA ASP A 72 11.18 -2.36 20.84
C ASP A 72 9.86 -1.86 21.48
N THR A 73 9.02 -1.14 20.73
CA THR A 73 7.73 -0.61 21.24
C THR A 73 6.56 -1.59 21.06
N TYR A 74 6.74 -2.67 20.29
CA TYR A 74 5.67 -3.61 19.91
C TYR A 74 5.97 -5.08 20.22
N THR A 75 6.98 -5.35 21.05
CA THR A 75 7.23 -6.64 21.74
C THR A 75 7.10 -6.46 23.23
#